data_AF-A0A957UMP4-F1
#
_entry.id   AF-A0A957UMP4-F1
#
_cell.length_a   1.000
_cell.length_b   1.000
_cell.length_c   1.000
_cell.angle_alpha   90.00
_cell.angle_beta   90.00
_cell.angle_gamma   90.00
#
_symmetry.space_group_name_H-M   'P 1'
#
loop_
_entity.id
_entity.type
_entity.pdbx_description
1 polymer ?
#
loop_
_entity_poly.entity_id
_entity_poly.type
_entity_poly.pdbx_seq_one_letter_code
_entity_poly.pdbx_strand_id
1 'polypeptide(L)'
;GMGDDNPTINPLAAGTFPTLHQLLEGHKPVAITGRLSTADAEMIPADANLGVPGRPQSATGQTAILTGINAPQRLGEHYGPRPDDRVRAILDEASLFKRLNQTGHSAFFGNAYPHGYFNAIHRGKRLLSAVPYAATVGGQTLLNHADLVAGRGLAADFTNQGWREELGYDDVPVYTPAAAGRELWRIAQPHHFTFFEHWHTDLLGHRG
;
A
#
# COMPACT_ATOMS: atom_id res chain seq x y z
N GLY A 1 -0.33 8.21 14.01
CA GLY A 1 -0.30 9.43 13.17
C GLY A 1 0.89 10.28 13.59
N MET A 2 1.08 11.45 12.96
CA MET A 2 2.25 12.30 13.25
C MET A 2 2.33 12.76 14.70
N GLY A 3 1.21 13.12 15.35
CA GLY A 3 1.10 13.37 16.79
C GLY A 3 2.00 14.48 17.35
N ASP A 4 1.91 14.74 18.65
CA ASP A 4 2.76 15.73 19.34
C ASP A 4 4.24 15.28 19.35
N ASP A 5 5.19 16.23 19.40
CA ASP A 5 6.61 15.93 19.64
C ASP A 5 6.84 15.53 21.11
N ASN A 6 6.24 14.42 21.51
CA ASN A 6 6.36 13.85 22.84
C ASN A 6 6.85 12.40 22.73
N PRO A 7 8.12 12.13 23.09
CA PRO A 7 8.70 10.79 22.96
C PRO A 7 8.07 9.75 23.90
N THR A 8 7.25 10.14 24.87
CA THR A 8 6.57 9.16 25.75
C THR A 8 5.30 8.56 25.15
N ILE A 9 4.71 9.20 24.13
CA ILE A 9 3.43 8.77 23.53
C ILE A 9 3.48 8.69 22.00
N ASN A 10 4.51 9.26 21.38
CA ASN A 10 4.66 9.29 19.93
C ASN A 10 5.93 8.56 19.48
N PRO A 11 5.81 7.35 18.88
CA PRO A 11 6.95 6.61 18.35
C PRO A 11 7.77 7.39 17.32
N LEU A 12 7.14 8.30 16.56
CA LEU A 12 7.83 9.16 15.59
C LEU A 12 8.67 10.26 16.25
N ALA A 13 8.36 10.61 17.51
CA ALA A 13 9.14 11.55 18.30
C ALA A 13 10.28 10.88 19.09
N ALA A 14 10.11 9.60 19.44
CA ALA A 14 11.02 8.80 20.26
C ALA A 14 12.03 7.98 19.48
N GLY A 15 11.62 7.44 18.32
CA GLY A 15 12.39 6.48 17.56
C GLY A 15 13.52 7.10 16.75
N THR A 16 14.52 6.27 16.43
CA THR A 16 15.53 6.60 15.44
C THR A 16 15.11 5.99 14.10
N PHE A 17 14.84 6.84 13.12
CA PHE A 17 14.47 6.42 11.77
C PHE A 17 15.50 6.98 10.78
N PRO A 18 16.66 6.34 10.58
CA PRO A 18 17.75 6.91 9.79
C PRO A 18 17.34 7.31 8.37
N THR A 19 16.53 6.49 7.71
CA THR A 19 16.01 6.78 6.37
C THR A 19 15.10 8.00 6.37
N LEU A 20 14.15 8.09 7.30
CA LEU A 20 13.27 9.27 7.39
C LEU A 20 14.05 10.52 7.81
N HIS A 21 15.00 10.39 8.73
CA HIS A 21 15.87 11.49 9.15
C HIS A 21 16.70 12.03 7.98
N GLN A 22 17.22 11.16 7.11
CA GLN A 22 17.91 11.59 5.90
C GLN A 22 16.95 12.27 4.91
N LEU A 23 15.83 11.63 4.58
CA LEU A 23 14.84 12.14 3.64
C LEU A 23 14.23 13.48 4.07
N LEU A 24 14.10 13.71 5.37
CA LEU A 24 13.51 14.90 5.98
C LEU A 24 14.57 15.88 6.50
N GLU A 25 15.83 15.76 6.08
CA GLU A 25 16.93 16.67 6.44
C GLU A 25 17.07 16.90 7.97
N GLY A 26 16.86 15.85 8.75
CA GLY A 26 16.94 15.85 10.21
C GLY A 26 15.65 16.22 10.94
N HIS A 27 14.60 16.60 10.22
CA HIS A 27 13.30 16.90 10.84
C HIS A 27 12.57 15.62 11.25
N LYS A 28 11.95 15.64 12.43
CA LYS A 28 11.10 14.54 12.89
C LYS A 28 9.74 14.60 12.18
N PRO A 29 9.11 13.47 11.82
CA PRO A 29 7.78 13.46 11.21
C PRO A 29 6.65 13.59 12.25
N VAL A 30 6.67 14.70 13.00
CA VAL A 30 5.72 15.04 14.07
C VAL A 30 4.81 16.19 13.64
N ALA A 31 3.70 16.41 14.35
CA ALA A 31 2.67 17.37 13.94
C ALA A 31 3.20 18.80 13.79
N ILE A 32 4.11 19.24 14.68
CA ILE A 32 4.68 20.59 14.66
C ILE A 32 5.59 20.85 13.45
N THR A 33 6.15 19.80 12.84
CA THR A 33 6.97 19.91 11.62
C THR A 33 6.12 20.41 10.44
N GLY A 34 4.84 20.07 10.40
CA GLY A 34 3.94 20.54 9.36
C GLY A 34 4.31 20.01 7.96
N ARG A 35 4.19 20.88 6.95
CA ARG A 35 4.61 20.57 5.58
C ARG A 35 6.11 20.80 5.43
N LEU A 36 6.80 19.85 4.82
CA LEU A 36 8.23 19.94 4.55
C LEU A 36 8.51 19.39 3.15
N SER A 37 9.29 20.13 2.37
CA SER A 37 9.81 19.71 1.07
C SER A 37 11.33 19.71 1.15
N THR A 38 11.96 18.60 0.78
CA THR A 38 13.42 18.45 0.68
C THR A 38 13.80 18.13 -0.76
N ALA A 39 15.10 17.97 -1.05
CA ALA A 39 15.52 17.51 -2.36
C ALA A 39 14.99 16.10 -2.71
N ASP A 40 14.77 15.25 -1.70
CA ASP A 40 14.48 13.82 -1.87
C ASP A 40 13.07 13.40 -1.41
N ALA A 41 12.32 14.28 -0.72
CA ALA A 41 11.02 13.92 -0.15
C ALA A 41 10.04 15.09 0.05
N GLU A 42 8.77 14.73 0.09
CA GLU A 42 7.65 15.60 0.46
C GLU A 42 6.93 15.02 1.68
N MET A 43 6.76 15.84 2.72
CA MET A 43 5.97 15.52 3.91
C MET A 43 4.75 16.42 3.94
N ILE A 44 3.57 15.80 3.88
CA ILE A 44 2.29 16.51 3.88
C ILE A 44 1.42 15.95 5.02
N PRO A 45 1.08 16.78 6.02
CA PRO A 45 0.05 16.47 6.99
C PRO A 45 -1.27 16.12 6.29
N ALA A 46 -1.79 14.92 6.58
CA ALA A 46 -3.06 14.46 6.06
C ALA A 46 -4.03 14.14 7.21
N ASP A 47 -5.27 14.59 7.06
CA ASP A 47 -6.37 14.21 7.94
C ASP A 47 -6.89 12.82 7.55
N ALA A 48 -6.66 11.82 8.39
CA ALA A 48 -7.14 10.46 8.17
C ALA A 48 -8.68 10.37 8.15
N ASN A 49 -9.37 11.35 8.75
CA ASN A 49 -10.83 11.43 8.73
C ASN A 49 -11.39 12.01 7.44
N LEU A 50 -10.57 12.68 6.63
CA LEU A 50 -10.99 13.36 5.40
C LEU A 50 -12.23 14.24 5.61
N GLY A 51 -12.31 14.91 6.77
CA GLY A 51 -13.45 15.74 7.15
C GLY A 51 -14.74 15.00 7.51
N VAL A 52 -14.70 13.67 7.64
CA VAL A 52 -15.87 12.83 8.00
C VAL A 52 -15.73 12.32 9.45
N PRO A 53 -16.73 12.56 10.32
CA PRO A 53 -16.72 12.05 11.70
C PRO A 53 -16.63 10.52 11.80
N GLY A 54 -16.13 10.04 12.93
CA GLY A 54 -16.02 8.61 13.21
C GLY A 54 -14.63 8.04 12.98
N ARG A 55 -14.49 6.72 13.09
CA ARG A 55 -13.20 6.05 12.94
C ARG A 55 -12.89 5.81 11.45
N PRO A 56 -11.74 6.27 10.94
CA PRO A 56 -11.30 5.97 9.57
C PRO A 56 -11.30 4.46 9.29
N GLN A 57 -11.69 4.07 8.09
CA GLN A 57 -11.78 2.67 7.65
C GLN A 57 -10.98 2.42 6.37
N SER A 58 -10.42 1.22 6.24
CA SER A 58 -9.44 0.89 5.19
C SER A 58 -10.01 0.99 3.77
N ALA A 59 -11.27 0.57 3.53
CA ALA A 59 -11.79 0.54 2.16
C ALA A 59 -11.99 1.94 1.61
N THR A 60 -12.65 2.83 2.35
CA THR A 60 -12.83 4.23 1.93
C THR A 60 -11.51 5.00 1.93
N GLY A 61 -10.63 4.78 2.90
CA GLY A 61 -9.31 5.44 2.96
C GLY A 61 -8.41 5.07 1.77
N GLN A 62 -8.28 3.78 1.46
CA GLN A 62 -7.49 3.32 0.32
C GLN A 62 -8.11 3.77 -1.01
N THR A 63 -9.44 3.76 -1.14
CA THR A 63 -10.10 4.30 -2.33
C THR A 63 -9.77 5.77 -2.54
N ALA A 64 -9.69 6.58 -1.49
CA ALA A 64 -9.28 7.97 -1.62
C ALA A 64 -7.85 8.12 -2.16
N ILE A 65 -6.91 7.30 -1.67
CA ILE A 65 -5.52 7.26 -2.18
C ILE A 65 -5.50 6.87 -3.67
N LEU A 66 -6.26 5.86 -4.05
CA LEU A 66 -6.23 5.29 -5.41
C LEU A 66 -6.99 6.12 -6.44
N THR A 67 -7.89 7.01 -6.03
CA THR A 67 -8.76 7.75 -6.95
C THR A 67 -8.59 9.26 -6.87
N GLY A 68 -8.08 9.78 -5.75
CA GLY A 68 -8.11 11.21 -5.43
C GLY A 68 -9.50 11.72 -5.05
N ILE A 69 -10.50 10.84 -4.94
CA ILE A 69 -11.87 11.18 -4.54
C ILE A 69 -12.00 10.99 -3.03
N ASN A 70 -12.61 11.94 -2.33
CA ASN A 70 -12.96 11.77 -0.91
C ASN A 70 -14.09 10.72 -0.77
N ALA A 71 -13.71 9.44 -0.80
CA ALA A 71 -14.64 8.32 -0.74
C ALA A 71 -15.51 8.28 0.53
N PRO A 72 -15.00 8.53 1.75
CA PRO A 72 -15.89 8.55 2.91
C PRO A 72 -16.90 9.70 2.84
N GLN A 73 -16.52 10.87 2.32
CA GLN A 73 -17.46 11.97 2.11
C GLN A 73 -18.52 11.61 1.07
N ARG A 74 -18.13 10.94 -0.02
CA ARG A 74 -19.06 10.49 -1.07
C ARG A 74 -20.05 9.44 -0.56
N LEU A 75 -19.63 8.57 0.36
CA LEU A 75 -20.49 7.58 0.99
C LEU A 75 -21.30 8.14 2.18
N GLY A 76 -20.85 9.26 2.77
CA GLY A 76 -21.39 9.81 4.00
C GLY A 76 -20.89 9.08 5.26
N GLU A 77 -19.97 8.12 5.15
CA GLU A 77 -19.44 7.32 6.25
C GLU A 77 -18.04 6.77 5.94
N HIS A 78 -17.30 6.40 6.99
CA HIS A 78 -16.13 5.55 6.84
C HIS A 78 -16.56 4.09 6.71
N TYR A 79 -16.13 3.40 5.66
CA TYR A 79 -16.51 2.01 5.41
C TYR A 79 -15.30 1.11 5.16
N GLY A 80 -15.35 -0.12 5.65
CA GLY A 80 -14.27 -1.10 5.52
C GLY A 80 -14.46 -2.34 6.38
N PRO A 81 -13.48 -3.27 6.36
CA PRO A 81 -12.13 -3.12 5.80
C PRO A 81 -12.02 -3.41 4.29
N ARG A 82 -13.04 -3.98 3.65
CA ARG A 82 -13.03 -4.31 2.21
C ARG A 82 -14.13 -3.54 1.47
N PRO A 83 -13.92 -3.18 0.19
CA PRO A 83 -14.88 -2.41 -0.57
C PRO A 83 -16.13 -3.25 -0.90
N ASP A 84 -17.30 -2.72 -0.54
CA ASP A 84 -18.59 -3.17 -1.06
C ASP A 84 -18.84 -2.57 -2.46
N ASP A 85 -20.01 -2.81 -3.04
CA ASP A 85 -20.35 -2.33 -4.37
C ASP A 85 -20.35 -0.78 -4.46
N ARG A 86 -20.69 -0.08 -3.37
CA ARG A 86 -20.66 1.40 -3.33
C ARG A 86 -19.23 1.93 -3.42
N VAL A 87 -18.31 1.35 -2.65
CA VAL A 87 -16.88 1.73 -2.70
C VAL A 87 -16.25 1.31 -4.03
N ARG A 88 -16.62 0.12 -4.55
CA ARG A 88 -16.15 -0.37 -5.85
C ARG A 88 -16.56 0.54 -6.99
N ALA A 89 -17.77 1.07 -6.99
CA ALA A 89 -18.20 2.04 -8.00
C ALA A 89 -17.27 3.26 -8.11
N ILE A 90 -16.72 3.74 -6.97
CA ILE A 90 -15.75 4.84 -6.96
C ILE A 90 -14.40 4.39 -7.55
N LEU A 91 -13.94 3.19 -7.22
CA LEU A 91 -12.72 2.61 -7.80
C LEU A 91 -12.87 2.40 -9.31
N ASP A 92 -14.04 1.94 -9.76
CA ASP A 92 -14.36 1.70 -11.16
C ASP A 92 -14.42 3.00 -11.97
N GLU A 93 -14.83 4.11 -11.35
CA GLU A 93 -14.85 5.44 -11.97
C GLU A 93 -13.45 5.92 -12.35
N ALA A 94 -12.53 5.94 -11.38
CA ALA A 94 -11.30 6.73 -11.50
C ALA A 94 -10.07 6.11 -10.80
N SER A 95 -9.95 4.79 -10.69
CA SER A 95 -8.72 4.19 -10.13
C SER A 95 -7.46 4.67 -10.88
N LEU A 96 -6.37 4.86 -10.13
CA LEU A 96 -5.09 5.32 -10.65
C LEU A 96 -4.60 4.44 -11.81
N PHE A 97 -4.71 3.12 -11.67
CA PHE A 97 -4.37 2.15 -12.73
C PHE A 97 -5.20 2.37 -14.00
N LYS A 98 -6.51 2.58 -13.87
CA LYS A 98 -7.40 2.84 -15.00
C LYS A 98 -7.03 4.14 -15.71
N ARG A 99 -6.83 5.23 -14.97
CA ARG A 99 -6.46 6.55 -15.53
C ARG A 99 -5.11 6.51 -16.24
N LEU A 100 -4.10 5.86 -15.65
CA LEU A 100 -2.79 5.70 -16.28
C LEU A 100 -2.88 4.91 -17.59
N ASN A 101 -3.56 3.77 -17.57
CA ASN A 101 -3.71 2.94 -18.78
C ASN A 101 -4.50 3.67 -19.88
N GLN A 102 -5.56 4.42 -19.53
CA GLN A 102 -6.33 5.22 -20.49
C GLN A 102 -5.53 6.34 -21.15
N THR A 103 -4.48 6.83 -20.48
CA THR A 103 -3.58 7.87 -21.01
C THR A 103 -2.32 7.28 -21.66
N GLY A 104 -2.26 5.96 -21.86
CA GLY A 104 -1.13 5.29 -22.49
C GLY A 104 0.08 5.08 -21.58
N HIS A 105 -0.05 5.32 -20.27
CA HIS A 105 1.02 5.11 -19.29
C HIS A 105 0.90 3.71 -18.67
N SER A 106 1.97 2.92 -18.77
CA SER A 106 2.02 1.61 -18.14
C SER A 106 2.07 1.71 -16.61
N ALA A 107 1.03 1.21 -15.95
CA ALA A 107 1.01 1.00 -14.51
C ALA A 107 1.26 -0.47 -14.17
N PHE A 108 1.90 -0.73 -13.03
CA PHE A 108 2.17 -2.08 -12.54
C PHE A 108 1.87 -2.23 -11.05
N PHE A 109 1.23 -3.32 -10.65
CA PHE A 109 1.04 -3.68 -9.25
C PHE A 109 1.96 -4.83 -8.86
N GLY A 110 2.98 -4.53 -8.05
CA GLY A 110 4.12 -5.43 -7.83
C GLY A 110 3.96 -6.48 -6.73
N ASN A 111 2.78 -6.60 -6.12
CA ASN A 111 2.53 -7.55 -5.03
C ASN A 111 2.07 -8.92 -5.55
N ALA A 112 2.78 -9.98 -5.14
CA ALA A 112 2.34 -11.36 -5.38
C ALA A 112 1.48 -11.91 -4.25
N TYR A 113 0.57 -12.81 -4.62
CA TYR A 113 -0.34 -13.48 -3.71
C TYR A 113 -0.20 -15.01 -3.76
N PRO A 114 -0.28 -15.71 -2.60
CA PRO A 114 -0.14 -17.16 -2.57
C PRO A 114 -1.37 -17.86 -3.15
N HIS A 115 -1.23 -19.12 -3.55
CA HIS A 115 -2.33 -19.89 -4.14
C HIS A 115 -3.58 -19.94 -3.23
N GLY A 116 -3.39 -20.01 -1.90
CA GLY A 116 -4.47 -19.95 -0.93
C GLY A 116 -5.32 -18.66 -1.01
N TYR A 117 -4.71 -17.53 -1.38
CA TYR A 117 -5.39 -16.25 -1.59
C TYR A 117 -6.39 -16.34 -2.75
N PHE A 118 -5.93 -16.80 -3.92
CA PHE A 118 -6.75 -16.96 -5.11
C PHE A 118 -7.88 -17.97 -4.91
N ASN A 119 -7.58 -19.09 -4.25
CA ASN A 119 -8.58 -20.10 -3.93
C ASN A 119 -9.69 -19.56 -3.03
N ALA A 120 -9.36 -18.70 -2.06
CA ALA A 120 -10.36 -18.07 -1.20
C ALA A 120 -11.27 -17.13 -1.98
N ILE A 121 -10.73 -16.40 -2.97
CA ILE A 121 -11.52 -15.53 -3.85
C ILE A 121 -12.44 -16.35 -4.74
N HIS A 122 -11.92 -17.37 -5.41
CA HIS A 122 -12.70 -18.22 -6.30
C HIS A 122 -13.86 -18.91 -5.58
N ARG A 123 -13.65 -19.31 -4.32
CA ARG A 123 -14.70 -19.90 -3.45
C ARG A 123 -15.65 -18.88 -2.82
N GLY A 124 -15.52 -17.59 -3.14
CA GLY A 124 -16.32 -16.51 -2.55
C GLY A 124 -16.06 -16.28 -1.05
N LYS A 125 -15.00 -16.85 -0.49
CA LYS A 125 -14.61 -16.72 0.93
C LYS A 125 -13.76 -15.48 1.19
N ARG A 126 -13.32 -14.78 0.15
CA ARG A 126 -12.56 -13.54 0.24
C ARG A 126 -12.95 -12.58 -0.88
N LEU A 127 -13.14 -11.32 -0.51
CA LEU A 127 -13.20 -10.20 -1.45
C LEU A 127 -11.81 -9.58 -1.60
N LEU A 128 -11.54 -9.00 -2.76
CA LEU A 128 -10.37 -8.13 -2.95
C LEU A 128 -10.49 -6.88 -2.05
N SER A 129 -9.39 -6.49 -1.40
CA SER A 129 -9.24 -5.16 -0.81
C SER A 129 -9.17 -4.08 -1.91
N ALA A 130 -9.20 -2.80 -1.52
CA ALA A 130 -9.31 -1.70 -2.48
C ALA A 130 -8.14 -1.68 -3.50
N VAL A 131 -6.91 -1.93 -3.05
CA VAL A 131 -5.70 -1.93 -3.90
C VAL A 131 -5.73 -3.03 -4.99
N PRO A 132 -5.82 -4.33 -4.66
CA PRO A 132 -5.88 -5.36 -5.70
C PRO A 132 -7.16 -5.27 -6.54
N TYR A 133 -8.30 -4.80 -6.00
CA TYR A 133 -9.50 -4.53 -6.80
C TYR A 133 -9.21 -3.45 -7.85
N ALA A 134 -8.65 -2.31 -7.44
CA ALA A 134 -8.28 -1.20 -8.31
C ALA A 134 -7.30 -1.61 -9.42
N ALA A 135 -6.31 -2.43 -9.08
CA ALA A 135 -5.36 -2.99 -10.04
C ALA A 135 -6.09 -3.86 -11.08
N THR A 136 -6.95 -4.79 -10.63
CA THR A 136 -7.70 -5.68 -11.52
C THR A 136 -8.65 -4.93 -12.45
N VAL A 137 -9.46 -3.99 -11.95
CA VAL A 137 -10.37 -3.20 -12.80
C VAL A 137 -9.61 -2.18 -13.67
N GLY A 138 -8.38 -1.85 -13.28
CA GLY A 138 -7.42 -1.12 -14.10
C GLY A 138 -6.79 -1.98 -15.20
N GLY A 139 -7.05 -3.28 -15.28
CA GLY A 139 -6.52 -4.17 -16.32
C GLY A 139 -5.25 -4.95 -15.93
N GLN A 140 -4.86 -4.95 -14.66
CA GLN A 140 -3.74 -5.76 -14.18
C GLN A 140 -4.19 -7.19 -13.86
N THR A 141 -3.31 -8.15 -14.12
CA THR A 141 -3.44 -9.51 -13.56
C THR A 141 -2.65 -9.55 -12.25
N LEU A 142 -3.28 -10.04 -11.17
CA LEU A 142 -2.60 -10.18 -9.89
C LEU A 142 -1.52 -11.26 -9.97
N LEU A 143 -0.32 -10.95 -9.48
CA LEU A 143 0.82 -11.84 -9.51
C LEU A 143 0.62 -13.03 -8.56
N ASN A 144 1.09 -14.19 -8.98
CA ASN A 144 1.01 -15.45 -8.25
C ASN A 144 2.40 -16.01 -7.90
N HIS A 145 2.44 -17.24 -7.41
CA HIS A 145 3.67 -17.96 -7.07
C HIS A 145 4.69 -18.01 -8.21
N ALA A 146 4.27 -18.37 -9.43
CA ALA A 146 5.16 -18.47 -10.58
C ALA A 146 5.73 -17.10 -10.99
N ASP A 147 4.96 -16.02 -10.80
CA ASP A 147 5.46 -14.65 -10.99
C ASP A 147 6.54 -14.30 -9.96
N LEU A 148 6.36 -14.71 -8.71
CA LEU A 148 7.31 -14.48 -7.65
C LEU A 148 8.62 -15.24 -7.86
N VAL A 149 8.54 -16.53 -8.24
CA VAL A 149 9.72 -17.35 -8.60
C VAL A 149 10.46 -16.76 -9.80
N ALA A 150 9.75 -16.21 -10.77
CA ALA A 150 10.33 -15.57 -11.94
C ALA A 150 10.85 -14.13 -11.69
N GLY A 151 10.80 -13.63 -10.45
CA GLY A 151 11.24 -12.28 -10.10
C GLY A 151 10.41 -11.17 -10.74
N ARG A 152 9.12 -11.40 -11.02
CA ARG A 152 8.22 -10.38 -11.59
C ARG A 152 7.56 -9.50 -10.54
N GLY A 153 7.61 -9.90 -9.27
CA GLY A 153 7.03 -9.15 -8.15
C GLY A 153 7.74 -9.47 -6.85
N LEU A 154 7.22 -8.89 -5.77
CA LEU A 154 7.64 -9.18 -4.41
C LEU A 154 6.42 -9.56 -3.58
N ALA A 155 6.63 -10.35 -2.54
CA ALA A 155 5.64 -10.57 -1.51
C ALA A 155 5.46 -9.31 -0.67
N ALA A 156 4.33 -9.21 0.03
CA ALA A 156 3.99 -8.00 0.79
C ALA A 156 4.90 -7.73 2.00
N ASP A 157 5.64 -8.73 2.48
CA ASP A 157 6.71 -8.58 3.48
C ASP A 157 8.00 -7.98 2.88
N PHE A 158 8.00 -7.63 1.59
CA PHE A 158 9.09 -7.04 0.81
C PHE A 158 10.26 -7.98 0.51
N THR A 159 10.53 -8.97 1.36
CA THR A 159 11.68 -9.88 1.25
C THR A 159 11.34 -11.28 0.74
N ASN A 160 10.05 -11.63 0.64
CA ASN A 160 9.54 -12.97 0.35
C ASN A 160 9.80 -14.02 1.44
N GLN A 161 10.29 -13.61 2.60
CA GLN A 161 10.62 -14.52 3.69
C GLN A 161 9.39 -15.27 4.20
N GLY A 162 8.25 -14.59 4.37
CA GLY A 162 7.01 -15.21 4.83
C GLY A 162 6.46 -16.27 3.88
N TRP A 163 6.73 -16.16 2.58
CA TRP A 163 6.36 -17.21 1.63
C TRP A 163 7.15 -18.50 1.87
N ARG A 164 8.43 -18.37 2.22
CA ARG A 164 9.30 -19.50 2.52
C ARG A 164 8.97 -20.12 3.88
N GLU A 165 8.95 -19.30 4.92
CA GLU A 165 8.95 -19.76 6.31
C GLU A 165 7.54 -20.07 6.84
N GLU A 166 6.52 -19.35 6.38
CA GLU A 166 5.15 -19.48 6.91
C GLU A 166 4.19 -20.19 5.97
N LEU A 167 4.41 -20.09 4.65
CA LEU A 167 3.49 -20.61 3.63
C LEU A 167 3.99 -21.87 2.91
N GLY A 168 5.24 -22.28 3.13
CA GLY A 168 5.81 -23.52 2.60
C GLY A 168 6.20 -23.50 1.12
N TYR A 169 6.56 -22.33 0.58
CA TYR A 169 7.04 -22.21 -0.81
C TYR A 169 8.59 -22.26 -0.87
N ASP A 170 9.13 -23.46 -1.03
CA ASP A 170 10.59 -23.75 -0.96
C ASP A 170 11.42 -23.27 -2.15
N ASP A 171 10.79 -22.79 -3.22
CA ASP A 171 11.42 -22.33 -4.46
C ASP A 171 11.38 -20.81 -4.65
N VAL A 172 10.70 -20.08 -3.76
CA VAL A 172 10.58 -18.61 -3.84
C VAL A 172 11.88 -17.94 -3.40
N PRO A 173 12.50 -17.07 -4.21
CA PRO A 173 13.74 -16.39 -3.83
C PRO A 173 13.51 -15.50 -2.62
N VAL A 174 14.40 -15.57 -1.62
CA VAL A 174 14.39 -14.72 -0.43
C VAL A 174 15.48 -13.67 -0.54
N TYR A 175 15.13 -12.43 -0.21
CA TYR A 175 16.00 -11.28 -0.34
C TYR A 175 16.31 -10.65 1.01
N THR A 176 17.51 -10.09 1.17
CA THR A 176 17.71 -9.07 2.19
C THR A 176 16.94 -7.80 1.81
N PRO A 177 16.57 -6.91 2.75
CA PRO A 177 15.85 -5.67 2.41
C PRO A 177 16.55 -4.83 1.33
N ALA A 178 17.87 -4.73 1.37
CA ALA A 178 18.64 -4.03 0.35
C ALA A 178 18.60 -4.72 -1.02
N ALA A 179 18.59 -6.06 -1.06
CA ALA A 179 18.43 -6.83 -2.29
C ALA A 179 17.01 -6.71 -2.86
N ALA A 180 15.98 -6.77 -2.00
CA ALA A 180 14.59 -6.54 -2.38
C ALA A 180 14.38 -5.15 -2.98
N GLY A 181 15.01 -4.11 -2.42
CA GLY A 181 15.00 -2.77 -3.00
C GLY A 181 15.58 -2.71 -4.42
N ARG A 182 16.68 -3.43 -4.67
CA ARG A 182 17.25 -3.54 -6.03
C ARG A 182 16.32 -4.28 -6.99
N GLU A 183 15.66 -5.34 -6.51
CA GLU A 183 14.67 -6.05 -7.32
C GLU A 183 13.45 -5.20 -7.63
N LEU A 184 12.90 -4.47 -6.64
CA LEU A 184 11.79 -3.56 -6.88
C LEU A 184 12.17 -2.48 -7.90
N TRP A 185 13.39 -1.91 -7.81
CA TRP A 185 13.89 -0.95 -8.79
C TRP A 185 13.95 -1.55 -10.20
N ARG A 186 14.49 -2.77 -10.34
CA ARG A 186 14.57 -3.49 -11.61
C ARG A 186 13.17 -3.78 -12.18
N ILE A 187 12.25 -4.24 -11.34
CA ILE A 187 10.85 -4.51 -11.69
C ILE A 187 10.15 -3.23 -12.14
N ALA A 188 10.47 -2.08 -11.55
CA ALA A 188 9.84 -0.81 -11.88
C ALA A 188 10.31 -0.19 -13.19
N GLN A 189 11.54 -0.47 -13.67
CA GLN A 189 12.14 0.17 -14.86
C GLN A 189 11.27 0.20 -16.13
N PRO A 190 10.56 -0.88 -16.53
CA PRO A 190 9.76 -0.88 -17.75
C PRO A 190 8.39 -0.18 -17.59
N HIS A 191 8.06 0.34 -16.41
CA HIS A 191 6.76 0.90 -16.09
C HIS A 191 6.85 2.41 -15.83
N HIS A 192 5.84 3.15 -16.27
CA HIS A 192 5.73 4.59 -15.93
C HIS A 192 5.35 4.78 -14.46
N PHE A 193 4.64 3.81 -13.89
CA PHE A 193 4.20 3.82 -12.51
C PHE A 193 4.19 2.41 -11.93
N THR A 194 4.78 2.25 -10.75
CA THR A 194 4.72 0.99 -9.98
C THR A 194 4.11 1.26 -8.62
N PHE A 195 3.07 0.49 -8.28
CA PHE A 195 2.47 0.47 -6.96
C PHE A 195 2.92 -0.79 -6.23
N PHE A 196 3.38 -0.63 -4.99
CA PHE A 196 3.69 -1.73 -4.09
C PHE A 196 3.13 -1.41 -2.71
N GLU A 197 2.36 -2.34 -2.13
CA GLU A 197 1.87 -2.21 -0.75
C GLU A 197 2.69 -3.07 0.21
N HIS A 198 3.17 -2.46 1.28
CA HIS A 198 3.79 -3.15 2.42
C HIS A 198 2.85 -3.05 3.63
N TRP A 199 1.93 -4.00 3.76
CA TRP A 199 0.92 -3.99 4.83
C TRP A 199 1.41 -4.64 6.14
N HIS A 200 2.65 -5.13 6.20
CA HIS A 200 3.17 -5.77 7.42
C HIS A 200 3.21 -4.79 8.61
N THR A 201 3.47 -3.50 8.35
CA THR A 201 3.41 -2.45 9.37
C THR A 201 2.01 -2.25 9.95
N ASP A 202 0.97 -2.38 9.11
CA ASP A 202 -0.44 -2.35 9.54
C ASP A 202 -0.78 -3.56 10.43
N LEU A 203 -0.34 -4.76 10.03
CA LEU A 203 -0.50 -5.98 10.85
C LEU A 203 0.13 -5.83 12.24
N LEU A 204 1.37 -5.31 12.30
CA LEU A 204 2.08 -5.09 13.55
C LEU A 204 1.38 -4.02 14.41
N GLY A 205 0.93 -2.93 13.79
CA GLY A 205 0.20 -1.86 14.47
C GLY A 205 -1.17 -2.29 15.00
N HIS A 206 -1.79 -3.33 14.45
CA HIS A 206 -3.06 -3.88 14.96
C HIS A 206 -2.90 -4.88 16.10
N ARG A 207 -1.69 -5.41 16.32
CA ARG A 207 -1.40 -6.36 17.39
C ARG A 207 -1.08 -5.66 18.74
N GLY A 208 -1.04 -4.33 18.77
CA GLY A 208 -0.70 -3.50 19.93
C GLY A 208 -1.66 -2.36 20.17
#